data_AF-A0A9D9PVL9-F1
#
_entry.id   AF-A0A9D9PVL9-F1
#
_cell.length_a   1.000
_cell.length_b   1.000
_cell.length_c   1.000
_cell.angle_alpha   90.00
_cell.angle_beta   90.00
_cell.angle_gamma   90.00
#
_symmetry.space_group_name_H-M   'P 1'
#
loop_
_entity.id
_entity.type
_entity.pdbx_description
1 polymer ?
#
loop_
_entity_poly.entity_id
_entity_poly.type
_entity_poly.pdbx_seq_one_letter_code
_entity_poly.pdbx_strand_id
1 'polypeptide(L)'
;PELLFLDEPHNTLDQAAIALLNGYVASVRARGGSAIVATHNLSRAYDMADRFVLMREGAVTRRIEKDRLMVDQLREMYTRYAENDDGDPGAASPARRAGGREPRVGVSEGTW
;
A
#
# COMPACT_ATOMS: atom_id res chain seq x y z
N PRO A 1 11.72 9.89 5.14
CA PRO A 1 10.70 10.28 4.13
C PRO A 1 9.33 10.35 4.82
N GLU A 2 8.43 11.21 4.35
CA GLU A 2 7.02 11.25 4.81
C GLU A 2 6.21 10.10 4.21
N LEU A 3 6.54 9.68 2.98
CA LEU A 3 5.92 8.57 2.27
C LEU A 3 6.98 7.70 1.59
N LEU A 4 6.88 6.39 1.78
CA LEU A 4 7.72 5.37 1.14
C LEU A 4 6.83 4.40 0.36
N PHE A 5 7.09 4.25 -0.94
CA PHE A 5 6.44 3.22 -1.78
C PHE A 5 7.47 2.16 -2.15
N LEU A 6 7.09 0.90 -2.00
CA LEU A 6 7.92 -0.26 -2.31
C LEU A 6 7.10 -1.27 -3.10
N ASP A 7 7.60 -1.68 -4.26
CA ASP A 7 6.99 -2.71 -5.10
C ASP A 7 7.82 -3.99 -5.05
N GLU A 8 7.26 -5.05 -4.47
CA GLU A 8 7.90 -6.34 -4.23
C GLU A 8 9.36 -6.24 -3.68
N PRO A 9 9.60 -5.47 -2.61
CA PRO A 9 10.95 -5.09 -2.21
C PRO A 9 11.75 -6.24 -1.58
N HIS A 10 11.09 -7.34 -1.25
CA HIS A 10 11.73 -8.53 -0.65
C HIS A 10 12.25 -9.51 -1.70
N ASN A 11 11.91 -9.33 -2.98
CA ASN A 11 12.34 -10.26 -4.02
C ASN A 11 13.87 -10.25 -4.17
N THR A 12 14.46 -11.45 -4.29
CA THR A 12 15.90 -11.64 -4.49
C THR A 12 16.78 -11.22 -3.30
N LEU A 13 16.18 -10.81 -2.17
CA LEU A 13 16.92 -10.49 -0.95
C LEU A 13 17.14 -11.72 -0.08
N ASP A 14 18.33 -11.80 0.50
CA ASP A 14 18.60 -12.75 1.58
C ASP A 14 17.96 -12.29 2.91
N GLN A 15 18.01 -13.16 3.92
CA GLN A 15 17.36 -12.89 5.20
C GLN A 15 17.94 -11.70 5.96
N ALA A 16 19.24 -11.39 5.78
CA ALA A 16 19.86 -10.24 6.42
C ALA A 16 19.40 -8.94 5.76
N ALA A 17 19.37 -8.89 4.43
CA ALA A 17 18.86 -7.76 3.67
C ALA A 17 17.37 -7.51 3.94
N ILE A 18 16.57 -8.57 4.06
CA ILE A 18 15.15 -8.47 4.47
C ILE A 18 15.02 -7.83 5.84
N ALA A 19 15.83 -8.25 6.82
CA ALA A 19 15.78 -7.68 8.17
C ALA A 19 16.13 -6.18 8.17
N LEU A 20 17.14 -5.77 7.38
CA LEU A 20 17.52 -4.38 7.20
C LEU A 20 16.39 -3.55 6.56
N LEU A 21 15.81 -4.05 5.49
CA LEU A 21 14.67 -3.41 4.81
C LEU A 21 13.49 -3.23 5.76
N ASN A 22 13.13 -4.27 6.51
CA ASN A 22 12.03 -4.23 7.47
C ASN A 22 12.31 -3.22 8.59
N GLY A 23 13.56 -3.16 9.08
CA GLY A 23 13.99 -2.14 10.04
C GLY A 23 13.89 -0.72 9.47
N TYR A 24 14.23 -0.52 8.19
CA TYR A 24 14.06 0.77 7.54
C TYR A 24 12.60 1.18 7.42
N VAL A 25 11.71 0.27 7.00
CA VAL A 25 10.26 0.51 6.95
C VAL A 25 9.71 0.87 8.33
N ALA A 26 10.09 0.12 9.37
CA ALA A 26 9.72 0.42 10.75
C ALA A 26 10.21 1.81 11.20
N SER A 27 11.41 2.21 10.78
CA SER A 27 11.96 3.54 11.09
C SER A 27 11.17 4.68 10.43
N VAL A 28 10.61 4.46 9.23
CA VAL A 28 9.75 5.45 8.55
C VAL A 28 8.48 5.68 9.36
N ARG A 29 7.82 4.60 9.79
CA ARG A 29 6.65 4.65 10.67
C ARG A 29 6.96 5.35 11.99
N ALA A 30 8.08 5.01 12.64
CA ALA A 30 8.48 5.60 13.92
C ALA A 30 8.70 7.12 13.86
N ARG A 31 9.04 7.66 12.68
CA ARG A 31 9.19 9.10 12.45
C ARG A 31 7.87 9.80 12.04
N GLY A 32 6.73 9.11 12.09
CA GLY A 32 5.43 9.63 11.67
C GLY A 32 5.18 9.58 10.16
N GLY A 33 6.07 8.96 9.39
CA GLY A 33 5.87 8.72 7.96
C GLY A 33 4.98 7.50 7.69
N SER A 34 4.57 7.33 6.44
CA SER A 34 3.80 6.17 5.97
C SER A 34 4.63 5.34 4.98
N ALA A 35 4.47 4.02 5.04
CA ALA A 35 5.03 3.10 4.06
C ALA A 35 3.92 2.28 3.40
N ILE A 36 3.94 2.22 2.07
CA ILE A 36 3.04 1.39 1.27
C ILE A 36 3.91 0.35 0.58
N VAL A 37 3.60 -0.92 0.84
CA VAL A 37 4.35 -2.06 0.31
C VAL A 37 3.39 -2.92 -0.51
N ALA A 38 3.69 -3.11 -1.78
CA ALA A 38 3.01 -4.10 -2.62
C ALA A 38 3.76 -5.42 -2.49
N THR A 39 3.04 -6.49 -2.11
CA THR A 39 3.58 -7.85 -2.11
C THR A 39 2.49 -8.90 -2.21
N HIS A 40 2.82 -10.02 -2.86
CA HIS A 40 2.01 -11.25 -2.84
C HIS A 40 2.33 -12.17 -1.64
N ASN A 41 3.35 -11.87 -0.82
CA ASN A 41 3.68 -12.67 0.35
C ASN A 41 2.85 -12.24 1.57
N LEU A 42 1.72 -12.91 1.79
CA LEU A 42 0.77 -12.55 2.84
C LEU A 42 1.32 -12.67 4.27
N SER A 43 2.23 -13.60 4.53
CA SER A 43 2.87 -13.73 5.85
C SER A 43 3.67 -12.47 6.18
N ARG A 44 4.51 -12.02 5.23
CA ARG A 44 5.34 -10.82 5.40
C ARG A 44 4.50 -9.56 5.45
N ALA A 45 3.50 -9.45 4.57
CA ALA A 45 2.54 -8.36 4.62
C ALA A 45 1.90 -8.29 6.01
N TYR A 46 1.47 -9.43 6.55
CA TYR A 46 0.85 -9.50 7.87
C TYR A 46 1.78 -9.03 8.97
N ASP A 47 3.05 -9.43 8.96
CA ASP A 47 4.01 -9.03 9.99
C ASP A 47 4.30 -7.53 9.99
N MET A 48 4.39 -6.91 8.81
CA MET A 48 4.80 -5.50 8.67
C MET A 48 3.66 -4.48 8.70
N ALA A 49 2.47 -4.84 8.22
CA ALA A 49 1.42 -3.87 7.93
C ALA A 49 0.49 -3.63 9.13
N ASP A 50 0.00 -2.40 9.27
CA ASP A 50 -1.13 -2.08 10.13
C ASP A 50 -2.47 -2.30 9.38
N ARG A 51 -2.45 -2.23 8.04
CA ARG A 51 -3.62 -2.29 7.14
C ARG A 51 -3.31 -3.04 5.85
N PHE A 52 -4.32 -3.71 5.31
CA PHE A 52 -4.27 -4.38 4.02
C PHE A 52 -5.26 -3.75 3.04
N VAL A 53 -4.81 -3.62 1.79
CA VAL A 53 -5.64 -3.17 0.67
C VAL A 53 -5.60 -4.25 -0.39
N LEU A 54 -6.75 -4.76 -0.78
CA LEU A 54 -6.87 -5.65 -1.93
C LEU A 54 -7.20 -4.83 -3.17
N MET A 55 -6.47 -5.11 -4.25
CA MET A 55 -6.64 -4.46 -5.53
C MET A 55 -6.87 -5.49 -6.63
N ARG A 56 -7.69 -5.14 -7.64
CA ARG A 56 -7.90 -5.92 -8.86
C ARG A 56 -8.27 -4.97 -9.98
N GLU A 57 -7.73 -5.22 -11.17
CA GLU A 57 -8.01 -4.43 -12.37
C GLU A 57 -7.84 -2.91 -12.15
N GLY A 58 -6.83 -2.53 -11.34
CA GLY A 58 -6.56 -1.13 -11.00
C GLY A 58 -7.50 -0.49 -9.99
N ALA A 59 -8.49 -1.22 -9.46
CA ALA A 59 -9.42 -0.75 -8.44
C ALA A 59 -9.11 -1.34 -7.06
N VAL A 60 -9.33 -0.56 -6.00
CA VAL A 60 -9.35 -1.07 -4.63
C VAL A 60 -10.70 -1.73 -4.37
N THR A 61 -10.69 -3.02 -4.10
CA THR A 61 -11.91 -3.81 -3.82
C THR A 61 -12.16 -3.95 -2.33
N ARG A 62 -11.08 -3.94 -1.51
CA ARG A 62 -11.20 -4.12 -0.06
C ARG A 62 -10.16 -3.35 0.72
N ARG A 63 -10.54 -2.87 1.90
CA ARG A 63 -9.66 -2.24 2.90
C ARG A 63 -9.89 -2.90 4.25
N ILE A 64 -8.81 -3.22 4.94
CA ILE A 64 -8.87 -4.13 6.06
C ILE A 64 -7.85 -3.72 7.11
N GLU A 65 -8.30 -3.50 8.33
CA GLU A 65 -7.44 -3.24 9.48
C GLU A 65 -6.91 -4.58 10.02
N LYS A 66 -5.61 -4.66 10.36
CA LYS A 66 -4.98 -5.91 10.83
C LYS A 66 -5.62 -6.47 12.10
N ASP A 67 -6.12 -5.61 12.97
CA ASP A 67 -6.77 -5.99 14.23
C ASP A 67 -8.07 -6.80 14.05
N ARG A 68 -8.62 -6.85 12.83
CA ARG A 68 -9.86 -7.57 12.51
C ARG A 68 -9.66 -9.01 12.06
N LEU A 69 -8.43 -9.45 11.84
CA LEU A 69 -8.17 -10.78 11.31
C LEU A 69 -6.81 -11.35 11.70
N MET A 70 -6.75 -12.67 11.80
CA MET A 70 -5.52 -13.43 11.87
C MET A 70 -4.93 -13.67 10.49
N VAL A 71 -3.64 -14.02 10.42
CA VAL A 71 -2.94 -14.26 9.15
C VAL A 71 -3.62 -15.32 8.28
N ASP A 72 -4.17 -16.38 8.87
CA ASP A 72 -4.84 -17.44 8.10
C ASP A 72 -6.15 -16.94 7.49
N GLN A 73 -6.88 -16.07 8.19
CA GLN A 73 -8.08 -15.42 7.65
C GLN A 73 -7.72 -14.46 6.50
N LEU A 74 -6.57 -13.78 6.56
CA LEU A 74 -6.06 -12.97 5.43
C LEU A 74 -5.82 -13.85 4.21
N ARG A 75 -5.16 -15.00 4.40
CA ARG A 75 -4.85 -15.97 3.34
C ARG A 75 -6.10 -16.51 2.70
N GLU A 76 -7.03 -17.04 3.49
CA GLU A 76 -8.30 -17.57 2.98
C GLU A 76 -9.07 -16.52 2.16
N MET A 77 -9.14 -15.29 2.67
CA MET A 77 -9.83 -14.21 1.98
C MET A 77 -9.11 -13.83 0.67
N TYR A 78 -7.77 -13.75 0.67
CA TYR A 78 -7.01 -13.46 -0.55
C TYR A 78 -7.15 -14.59 -1.58
N THR A 79 -7.12 -15.85 -1.16
CA THR A 79 -7.34 -17.01 -2.05
C THR A 79 -8.72 -16.97 -2.67
N ARG A 80 -9.78 -16.80 -1.87
CA ARG A 80 -11.16 -16.65 -2.40
C ARG A 80 -11.26 -15.46 -3.34
N TYR A 81 -10.58 -14.36 -3.02
CA TYR A 81 -10.55 -13.17 -3.88
C TYR A 81 -9.81 -13.40 -5.21
N ALA A 82 -8.78 -14.25 -5.23
CA ALA A 82 -8.06 -14.63 -6.43
C ALA A 82 -8.79 -15.68 -7.27
N GLU A 83 -9.58 -16.56 -6.63
CA GLU A 83 -10.38 -17.61 -7.28
C GLU A 83 -11.72 -17.09 -7.83
N ASN A 84 -12.35 -16.15 -7.12
CA ASN A 84 -13.62 -15.57 -7.54
C ASN A 84 -13.34 -14.44 -8.55
N ASP A 85 -13.56 -14.73 -9.82
CA ASP A 85 -13.64 -13.74 -10.90
C ASP A 85 -14.86 -12.79 -10.72
N ASP A 86 -15.67 -13.01 -9.70
CA ASP A 86 -16.87 -12.24 -9.41
C ASP A 86 -16.53 -10.78 -9.05
N GLY A 87 -16.86 -9.88 -9.98
CA GLY A 87 -16.70 -8.44 -9.89
C GLY A 87 -17.56 -7.81 -8.80
N ASP A 88 -17.16 -7.97 -7.54
CA ASP A 88 -17.71 -7.19 -6.42
C ASP A 88 -17.17 -5.74 -6.48
N PRO A 89 -18.02 -4.73 -6.75
CA PRO A 89 -17.63 -3.33 -6.87
C PRO A 89 -17.46 -2.66 -5.50
N GLY A 90 -16.86 -3.36 -4.53
CA GLY A 90 -16.43 -2.82 -3.23
C GLY A 90 -15.40 -1.67 -3.32
N ALA A 91 -15.22 -1.09 -4.51
CA ALA A 91 -14.67 0.22 -4.72
C ALA A 91 -15.55 1.27 -4.02
N ALA A 92 -15.18 1.59 -2.79
CA ALA A 92 -15.12 3.01 -2.44
C ALA A 92 -14.22 3.68 -3.48
N SER A 93 -14.87 4.15 -4.55
CA SER A 93 -14.32 5.06 -5.54
C SER A 93 -13.80 6.26 -4.75
N PRO A 94 -12.47 6.52 -4.70
CA PRO A 94 -12.03 7.81 -4.20
C PRO A 94 -12.60 8.82 -5.20
N ALA A 95 -13.54 9.64 -4.71
CA ALA A 95 -14.25 10.65 -5.46
C ALA A 95 -13.34 11.28 -6.54
N ARG A 96 -13.76 11.19 -7.80
CA ARG A 96 -13.36 12.21 -8.77
C ARG A 96 -13.79 13.54 -8.15
N ARG A 97 -12.84 14.30 -7.61
CA ARG A 97 -13.06 15.72 -7.33
C ARG A 97 -13.20 16.41 -8.69
N ALA A 98 -14.44 16.54 -9.14
CA ALA A 98 -14.79 17.57 -10.10
C ALA A 98 -14.71 18.93 -9.38
N GLY A 99 -13.93 19.85 -9.96
CA GLY A 99 -13.97 21.29 -9.63
C GLY A 99 -12.96 21.76 -8.58
N GLY A 100 -11.73 22.05 -9.02
CA GLY A 100 -10.77 22.83 -8.25
C GLY A 100 -9.85 23.58 -9.20
N ARG A 101 -9.92 24.91 -9.17
CA ARG A 101 -9.19 25.85 -10.04
C ARG A 101 -7.71 25.50 -10.15
N GLU A 102 -7.17 25.62 -11.36
CA GLU A 102 -5.74 25.60 -11.64
C GLU A 102 -5.01 26.63 -10.77
N PRO A 103 -3.98 26.24 -10.00
CA PRO A 103 -3.08 27.22 -9.43
C PRO A 103 -2.21 27.77 -10.56
N ARG A 104 -2.39 29.05 -10.89
CA ARG A 104 -1.47 29.80 -11.75
C ARG A 104 -0.12 29.88 -11.03
N VAL A 105 0.86 29.12 -11.51
CA VAL A 105 2.26 29.32 -11.15
C VAL A 105 2.72 30.58 -11.88
N GLY A 106 2.86 31.69 -11.14
CA GLY A 106 3.55 32.87 -11.62
C GLY A 106 5.03 32.56 -11.72
N VAL A 107 5.56 32.47 -12.94
CA VAL A 107 7.00 32.51 -13.16
C VAL A 107 7.42 33.96 -13.04
N SER A 108 8.08 34.31 -11.93
CA SER A 108 8.87 35.55 -11.86
C SER A 108 10.19 35.29 -12.56
N GLU A 109 10.33 35.79 -13.78
CA GLU A 109 11.63 35.98 -14.42
C GLU A 109 12.44 36.95 -13.54
N GLY A 110 13.52 36.44 -12.95
CA GLY A 110 14.49 37.19 -12.16
C GLY A 110 15.88 36.90 -12.72
N THR A 111 16.47 37.94 -13.28
CA THR A 111 17.71 38.01 -14.04
C THR A 111 18.97 37.85 -13.16
N TRP A 112 19.94 37.09 -13.70
CA TRP A 112 21.34 36.83 -13.27
C TRP A 112 21.59 35.86 -12.11
#